data_AF-A0A835LFX7-F1
#
_entry.id   AF-A0A835LFX7-F1
#
_cell.length_a   1.000
_cell.length_b   1.000
_cell.length_c   1.000
_cell.angle_alpha   90.00
_cell.angle_beta   90.00
_cell.angle_gamma   90.00
#
_symmetry.space_group_name_H-M   'P 1'
#
loop_
_entity.id
_entity.type
_entity.pdbx_description
1 polymer ?
#
loop_
_entity_poly.entity_id
_entity_poly.type
_entity_poly.pdbx_seq_one_letter_code
_entity_poly.pdbx_strand_id
1 'polypeptide(L)'
;MADHRNGNAAPVKGGKSAVVYTINLENFAKRLKVLYSHWRENKTEYWESSDAIVIATPPVSKDLRYLKSSALNIWLLGLEFPETIMVFMNKQIHFLCTQKKISLLECLRKPAKETVGAEIFMHVKGRNESGTGLMDDIFRVIRSQLKSSGHDNPIVGYIAKEEPEGNLLETWAEKLKNSNLQLADVTNGFSELFAVKDSTELTNVKKAAFLTSSVMKHHVVPKLEKIIDEERKVSHSMLMEDTEKSIVEPARVKVKLKAENIDICYPPIFQSGGEFDLKPSALSNDENLYYDSTSVIICAIGSRYNCYCSNVARSFLIDANPIQNKAYEVLLRAHEAAITALKPGNKVSAAYGEALSVIMRDAPEFAPNLTRSAGTGIGLEFRESGLNLNAKNERVLKVGMVFNVSLGFHNLQTLTKDPKTEKFSLLIADTVIVNEKFPEVVTAISSPHSMRMTRKK
;
A
#
# COMPACT_ATOMS: atom_id res chain seq x y z
N MET A 1 -15.93 5.88 -21.18
CA MET A 1 -17.19 5.20 -20.84
C MET A 1 -16.89 4.31 -19.65
N ALA A 2 -17.48 4.62 -18.51
CA ALA A 2 -17.20 3.94 -17.24
C ALA A 2 -17.91 2.58 -17.26
N ASP A 3 -17.14 1.51 -17.36
CA ASP A 3 -17.67 0.16 -17.28
C ASP A 3 -17.78 -0.22 -15.80
N HIS A 4 -19.02 -0.22 -15.31
CA HIS A 4 -19.37 -0.67 -13.96
C HIS A 4 -19.05 -2.17 -13.82
N ARG A 5 -18.00 -2.52 -13.07
CA ARG A 5 -17.76 -3.92 -12.67
C ARG A 5 -17.52 -4.04 -11.17
N ASN A 6 -18.26 -4.99 -10.59
CA ASN A 6 -18.33 -5.31 -9.18
C ASN A 6 -16.98 -5.84 -8.67
N GLY A 7 -16.17 -4.97 -8.07
CA GLY A 7 -15.15 -5.36 -7.11
C GLY A 7 -15.84 -5.98 -5.91
N ASN A 8 -15.65 -7.28 -5.72
CA ASN A 8 -16.25 -8.05 -4.63
C ASN A 8 -15.45 -7.80 -3.34
N ALA A 9 -15.44 -6.56 -2.83
CA ALA A 9 -15.18 -6.33 -1.42
C ALA A 9 -16.36 -6.99 -0.68
N ALA A 10 -16.13 -8.17 -0.10
CA ALA A 10 -17.19 -8.90 0.58
C ALA A 10 -17.85 -7.99 1.64
N PRO A 11 -19.12 -7.58 1.47
CA PRO A 11 -19.87 -7.13 2.62
C PRO A 11 -20.01 -8.36 3.51
N VAL A 12 -19.88 -8.17 4.82
CA VAL A 12 -20.17 -9.21 5.82
C VAL A 12 -21.54 -9.81 5.50
N LYS A 13 -21.56 -10.99 4.86
CA LYS A 13 -22.79 -11.67 4.48
C LYS A 13 -23.50 -12.06 5.77
N GLY A 14 -24.67 -11.48 5.98
CA GLY A 14 -25.59 -11.88 7.05
C GLY A 14 -26.02 -13.33 6.84
N GLY A 15 -25.76 -14.18 7.84
CA GLY A 15 -26.30 -15.53 7.89
C GLY A 15 -25.44 -16.53 8.68
N LYS A 16 -25.75 -16.63 9.98
CA LYS A 16 -25.29 -17.60 11.01
C LYS A 16 -23.94 -17.28 11.69
N SER A 17 -24.08 -16.83 12.95
CA SER A 17 -23.10 -16.25 13.88
C SER A 17 -22.28 -15.08 13.32
N ALA A 18 -22.83 -13.87 13.40
CA ALA A 18 -22.03 -12.65 13.22
C ALA A 18 -20.96 -12.65 14.32
N VAL A 19 -19.73 -13.00 13.97
CA VAL A 19 -18.59 -12.83 14.87
C VAL A 19 -18.52 -11.34 15.20
N VAL A 20 -18.87 -10.98 16.42
CA VAL A 20 -18.71 -9.61 16.92
C VAL A 20 -17.20 -9.39 16.96
N TYR A 21 -16.68 -8.56 16.06
CA TYR A 21 -15.28 -8.20 16.11
C TYR A 21 -14.98 -7.54 17.46
N THR A 22 -13.92 -8.01 18.11
CA THR A 22 -13.45 -7.48 19.39
C THR A 22 -12.14 -6.74 19.16
N ILE A 23 -12.09 -5.46 19.52
CA ILE A 23 -10.88 -4.66 19.42
C ILE A 23 -9.84 -5.22 20.40
N ASN A 24 -8.61 -5.42 19.92
CA ASN A 24 -7.50 -5.79 20.78
C ASN A 24 -7.06 -4.57 21.62
N LEU A 25 -7.52 -4.51 22.88
CA LEU A 25 -7.30 -3.38 23.78
C LEU A 25 -5.82 -3.18 24.15
N GLU A 26 -5.04 -4.26 24.24
CA GLU A 26 -3.60 -4.18 24.52
C GLU A 26 -2.87 -3.53 23.34
N ASN A 27 -3.17 -3.97 22.13
CA ASN A 27 -2.59 -3.40 20.93
C ASN A 27 -3.04 -1.95 20.71
N PHE A 28 -4.31 -1.63 20.99
CA PHE A 28 -4.81 -0.26 21.01
C PHE A 28 -4.02 0.62 21.98
N ALA A 29 -3.88 0.20 23.24
CA ALA A 29 -3.13 0.94 24.25
C ALA A 29 -1.66 1.15 23.83
N LYS A 30 -0.99 0.08 23.37
CA LYS A 30 0.38 0.14 22.83
C LYS A 30 0.49 1.19 21.72
N ARG A 31 -0.37 1.12 20.70
CA ARG A 31 -0.30 1.98 19.50
C ARG A 31 -0.73 3.41 19.78
N LEU A 32 -1.72 3.61 20.65
CA LEU A 32 -2.12 4.94 21.13
C LEU A 32 -0.96 5.63 21.86
N LYS A 33 -0.23 4.89 22.71
CA LYS A 33 0.97 5.41 23.38
C LYS A 33 2.02 5.84 22.37
N VAL A 34 2.28 5.02 21.35
CA VAL A 34 3.24 5.33 20.28
C VAL A 34 2.81 6.59 19.52
N LEU A 35 1.53 6.70 19.13
CA LEU A 35 1.00 7.89 18.46
C LEU A 35 1.21 9.17 19.29
N TYR A 36 0.80 9.18 20.56
CA TYR A 36 0.91 10.37 21.41
C TYR A 36 2.35 10.71 21.81
N SER A 37 3.23 9.70 21.95
CA SER A 37 4.64 9.95 22.24
C SER A 37 5.33 10.55 21.02
N HIS A 38 5.14 9.94 19.84
CA HIS A 38 5.69 10.46 18.59
C HIS A 38 5.15 11.86 18.25
N TRP A 39 3.86 12.11 18.47
CA TRP A 39 3.24 13.43 18.28
C TRP A 39 3.86 14.50 19.18
N ARG A 40 4.06 14.21 20.47
CA ARG A 40 4.65 15.18 21.41
C ARG A 40 6.13 15.42 21.16
N GLU A 41 6.89 14.35 20.92
CA GLU A 41 8.35 14.41 20.73
C GLU A 41 8.73 15.09 19.42
N ASN A 42 7.90 14.97 18.38
CA ASN A 42 8.20 15.46 17.04
C ASN A 42 7.15 16.47 16.53
N LYS A 43 6.54 17.23 17.46
CA LYS A 43 5.38 18.08 17.19
C LYS A 43 5.61 19.02 16.01
N THR A 44 6.76 19.66 15.94
CA THR A 44 7.10 20.60 14.86
C THR A 44 7.61 19.91 13.59
N GLU A 45 8.42 18.86 13.73
CA GLU A 45 9.12 18.22 12.59
C GLU A 45 8.18 17.41 11.68
N TYR A 46 7.23 16.67 12.27
CA TYR A 46 6.36 15.77 11.49
C TYR A 46 4.86 16.05 11.63
N TRP A 47 4.46 16.83 12.63
CA TRP A 47 3.06 17.10 12.95
C TRP A 47 2.68 18.57 12.80
N GLU A 48 3.53 19.38 12.18
CA GLU A 48 3.28 20.79 11.82
C GLU A 48 2.78 21.63 13.01
N SER A 49 3.30 21.34 14.20
CA SER A 49 2.90 21.96 15.47
C SER A 49 1.41 21.83 15.82
N SER A 50 0.69 20.87 15.22
CA SER A 50 -0.74 20.63 15.45
C SER A 50 -1.09 20.38 16.92
N ASP A 51 -2.19 20.99 17.35
CA ASP A 51 -2.77 20.88 18.69
C ASP A 51 -3.91 19.85 18.76
N ALA A 52 -4.55 19.63 17.62
CA ALA A 52 -5.51 18.57 17.39
C ALA A 52 -5.21 17.88 16.06
N ILE A 53 -5.41 16.57 15.99
CA ILE A 53 -5.30 15.80 14.75
C ILE A 53 -6.65 15.22 14.40
N VAL A 54 -7.12 15.50 13.19
CA VAL A 54 -8.41 15.05 12.68
C VAL A 54 -8.21 13.99 11.60
N ILE A 55 -8.91 12.88 11.77
CA ILE A 55 -8.90 11.75 10.85
C ILE A 55 -10.33 11.46 10.42
N ALA A 56 -10.62 11.80 9.18
CA ALA A 56 -11.92 11.66 8.57
C ALA A 56 -11.85 10.51 7.56
N THR A 57 -12.52 9.39 7.86
CA THR A 57 -12.52 8.21 6.98
C THR A 57 -13.81 8.18 6.17
N PRO A 58 -13.74 8.12 4.83
CA PRO A 58 -14.91 8.19 3.96
C PRO A 58 -15.77 6.92 4.04
N PRO A 59 -16.95 6.90 3.40
CA PRO A 59 -17.71 5.69 3.19
C PRO A 59 -16.92 4.60 2.46
N VAL A 60 -17.41 3.37 2.54
CA VAL A 60 -16.84 2.25 1.78
C VAL A 60 -16.99 2.53 0.29
N SER A 61 -15.89 2.42 -0.46
CA SER A 61 -15.93 2.46 -1.92
C SER A 61 -15.90 1.04 -2.50
N LYS A 62 -16.42 0.88 -3.72
CA LYS A 62 -16.22 -0.33 -4.52
C LYS A 62 -14.80 -0.40 -5.10
N ASP A 63 -14.16 0.74 -5.26
CA ASP A 63 -12.80 0.83 -5.77
C ASP A 63 -11.81 0.47 -4.67
N LEU A 64 -10.82 -0.34 -5.02
CA LEU A 64 -9.72 -0.64 -4.11
C LEU A 64 -8.84 0.61 -3.99
N ARG A 65 -8.87 1.22 -2.79
CA ARG A 65 -8.09 2.42 -2.46
C ARG A 65 -7.35 2.26 -1.14
N TYR A 66 -6.18 2.89 -1.07
CA TYR A 66 -5.40 2.98 0.16
C TYR A 66 -5.48 4.40 0.69
N LEU A 67 -6.14 4.55 1.83
CA LEU A 67 -6.25 5.81 2.54
C LEU A 67 -5.43 5.74 3.82
N LYS A 68 -4.69 6.80 4.12
CA LYS A 68 -3.94 6.98 5.36
C LYS A 68 -4.90 6.99 6.56
N SER A 69 -6.10 7.56 6.39
CA SER A 69 -7.18 7.52 7.40
C SER A 69 -7.62 6.08 7.72
N SER A 70 -7.89 5.27 6.70
CA SER A 70 -8.19 3.84 6.84
C SER A 70 -7.03 3.05 7.45
N ALA A 71 -5.79 3.34 7.03
CA ALA A 71 -4.60 2.73 7.60
C ALA A 71 -4.46 3.04 9.09
N LEU A 72 -4.76 4.26 9.54
CA LEU A 72 -4.78 4.58 10.98
C LEU A 72 -5.84 3.79 11.72
N ASN A 73 -7.06 3.66 11.18
CA ASN A 73 -8.11 2.88 11.81
C ASN A 73 -7.69 1.42 12.00
N ILE A 74 -7.17 0.80 10.94
CA ILE A 74 -6.71 -0.59 10.97
C ILE A 74 -5.51 -0.74 11.90
N TRP A 75 -4.57 0.21 11.86
CA TRP A 75 -3.42 0.20 12.73
C TRP A 75 -3.85 0.30 14.20
N LEU A 76 -4.67 1.27 14.55
CA LEU A 76 -5.02 1.56 15.94
C LEU A 76 -6.07 0.59 16.52
N LEU A 77 -7.07 0.22 15.71
CA LEU A 77 -8.29 -0.49 16.15
C LEU A 77 -8.43 -1.88 15.54
N GLY A 78 -7.61 -2.24 14.55
CA GLY A 78 -7.63 -3.53 13.87
C GLY A 78 -8.79 -3.72 12.89
N LEU A 79 -9.56 -2.66 12.60
CA LEU A 79 -10.59 -2.59 11.57
C LEU A 79 -10.64 -1.20 10.96
N GLU A 80 -11.17 -1.11 9.75
CA GLU A 80 -11.59 0.16 9.18
C GLU A 80 -12.90 0.65 9.82
N PHE A 81 -13.00 1.96 10.04
CA PHE A 81 -14.22 2.64 10.48
C PHE A 81 -14.66 3.65 9.40
N PRO A 82 -15.34 3.21 8.33
CA PRO A 82 -15.84 4.10 7.28
C PRO A 82 -16.81 5.14 7.85
N GLU A 83 -17.04 6.25 7.16
CA GLU A 83 -17.96 7.34 7.56
C GLU A 83 -17.82 7.67 9.07
N THR A 84 -16.59 7.97 9.49
CA THR A 84 -16.22 8.24 10.89
C THR A 84 -15.20 9.36 10.94
N ILE A 85 -15.37 10.29 11.87
CA ILE A 85 -14.39 11.33 12.19
C ILE A 85 -13.82 11.05 13.58
N MET A 86 -12.49 10.97 13.67
CA MET A 86 -11.74 10.84 14.92
C MET A 86 -10.94 12.13 15.13
N VAL A 87 -11.04 12.73 16.31
CA VAL A 87 -10.27 13.93 16.67
C VAL A 87 -9.43 13.61 17.90
N PHE A 88 -8.11 13.63 17.76
CA PHE A 88 -7.16 13.43 18.83
C PHE A 88 -6.69 14.78 19.37
N MET A 89 -6.73 14.95 20.68
CA MET A 89 -6.28 16.15 21.39
C MET A 89 -5.51 15.74 22.64
N ASN A 90 -4.76 16.65 23.26
CA ASN A 90 -3.88 16.32 24.40
C ASN A 90 -4.60 15.65 25.60
N LYS A 91 -5.90 15.91 25.79
CA LYS A 91 -6.70 15.42 26.93
C LYS A 91 -8.00 14.75 26.52
N GLN A 92 -8.36 14.80 25.24
CA GLN A 92 -9.65 14.34 24.77
C GLN A 92 -9.48 13.64 23.41
N ILE A 93 -10.28 12.60 23.19
CA ILE A 93 -10.43 11.97 21.88
C ILE A 93 -11.90 11.95 21.54
N HIS A 94 -12.28 12.51 20.39
CA HIS A 94 -13.68 12.58 19.97
C HIS A 94 -13.90 11.61 18.81
N PHE A 95 -14.95 10.80 18.89
CA PHE A 95 -15.44 9.99 17.77
C PHE A 95 -16.81 10.48 17.34
N LEU A 96 -16.96 10.86 16.08
CA LEU A 96 -18.24 11.20 15.45
C LEU A 96 -18.59 10.13 14.41
N CYS A 97 -19.57 9.29 14.76
CA CYS A 97 -20.04 8.21 13.88
C CYS A 97 -21.41 7.67 14.32
N THR A 98 -21.88 6.60 13.68
CA THR A 98 -23.17 5.95 13.99
C THR A 98 -23.18 5.27 15.36
N GLN A 99 -24.35 5.10 15.97
CA GLN A 99 -24.53 4.38 17.26
C GLN A 99 -23.91 2.98 17.26
N LYS A 100 -24.01 2.24 16.14
CA LYS A 100 -23.44 0.89 16.01
C LYS A 100 -21.91 0.90 16.20
N LYS A 101 -21.22 1.86 15.61
CA LYS A 101 -19.75 2.02 15.73
C LYS A 101 -19.36 2.49 17.13
N ILE A 102 -20.08 3.45 17.70
CA ILE A 102 -19.85 3.91 19.09
C ILE A 102 -19.93 2.73 20.07
N SER A 103 -20.91 1.85 19.92
CA SER A 103 -21.07 0.67 20.79
C SER A 103 -19.84 -0.26 20.76
N LEU A 104 -19.10 -0.31 19.64
CA LEU A 104 -17.83 -1.04 19.54
C LEU A 104 -16.66 -0.28 20.17
N LEU A 105 -16.67 1.06 20.11
CA LEU A 105 -15.60 1.94 20.59
C LEU A 105 -15.69 2.24 22.11
N GLU A 106 -16.83 1.97 22.76
CA GLU A 106 -17.01 2.21 24.20
C GLU A 106 -15.94 1.52 25.06
N CYS A 107 -15.47 0.35 24.63
CA CYS A 107 -14.41 -0.40 25.33
C CYS A 107 -13.06 0.35 25.40
N LEU A 108 -12.86 1.40 24.59
CA LEU A 108 -11.60 2.15 24.51
C LEU A 108 -11.43 3.21 25.60
N ARG A 109 -12.51 3.61 26.30
CA ARG A 109 -12.46 4.73 27.26
C ARG A 109 -11.41 4.52 28.36
N LYS A 110 -11.46 3.35 29.00
CA LYS A 110 -10.54 3.00 30.09
C LYS A 110 -9.09 2.91 29.59
N PRO A 111 -8.77 2.11 28.55
CA PRO A 111 -7.41 2.06 28.02
C PRO A 111 -6.84 3.41 27.58
N ALA A 112 -7.63 4.29 26.95
CA ALA A 112 -7.16 5.60 26.53
C ALA A 112 -6.80 6.50 27.72
N LYS A 113 -7.65 6.51 28.76
CA LYS A 113 -7.40 7.27 30.00
C LYS A 113 -6.17 6.75 30.74
N GLU A 114 -6.00 5.43 30.85
CA GLU A 114 -4.85 4.81 31.53
C GLU A 114 -3.53 5.00 30.75
N THR A 115 -3.59 5.00 29.41
CA THR A 115 -2.39 5.02 28.56
C THR A 115 -1.85 6.43 28.33
N VAL A 116 -2.72 7.37 27.96
CA VAL A 116 -2.32 8.72 27.53
C VAL A 116 -3.04 9.82 28.33
N GLY A 117 -3.88 9.47 29.29
CA GLY A 117 -4.62 10.45 30.09
C GLY A 117 -5.71 11.18 29.32
N ALA A 118 -6.16 10.63 28.18
CA ALA A 118 -7.19 11.24 27.35
C ALA A 118 -8.57 10.65 27.63
N GLU A 119 -9.57 11.52 27.78
CA GLU A 119 -10.96 11.12 27.91
C GLU A 119 -11.61 10.98 26.54
N ILE A 120 -12.30 9.87 26.30
CA ILE A 120 -13.01 9.63 25.04
C ILE A 120 -14.43 10.19 25.12
N PHE A 121 -14.81 10.99 24.12
CA PHE A 121 -16.15 11.51 23.90
C PHE A 121 -16.75 10.92 22.63
N MET A 122 -17.99 10.42 22.74
CA MET A 122 -18.70 9.74 21.66
C MET A 122 -19.86 10.61 21.17
N HIS A 123 -19.84 10.95 19.89
CA HIS A 123 -20.83 11.81 19.23
C HIS A 123 -21.63 10.97 18.24
N VAL A 124 -22.88 10.65 18.59
CA VAL A 124 -23.74 9.77 17.80
C VAL A 124 -24.41 10.56 16.69
N LYS A 125 -24.06 10.29 15.43
CA LYS A 125 -24.77 10.83 14.27
C LYS A 125 -26.05 10.02 13.99
N GLY A 126 -27.21 10.66 14.05
CA GLY A 126 -28.48 10.07 13.62
C GLY A 126 -28.50 9.72 12.12
N ARG A 127 -29.36 8.77 11.72
CA ARG A 127 -29.42 8.26 10.34
C ARG A 127 -29.77 9.35 9.30
N ASN A 128 -30.55 10.35 9.70
CA ASN A 128 -31.03 11.44 8.84
C ASN A 128 -30.51 12.81 9.29
N GLU A 129 -29.50 12.83 10.15
CA GLU A 129 -28.90 14.06 10.66
C GLU A 129 -27.60 14.35 9.90
N SER A 130 -27.37 15.64 9.62
CA SER A 130 -26.10 16.11 9.06
C SER A 130 -24.94 15.99 10.06
N GLY A 131 -25.24 15.94 11.36
CA GLY A 131 -24.25 15.96 12.44
C GLY A 131 -23.63 17.34 12.68
N THR A 132 -24.12 18.41 12.04
CA THR A 132 -23.51 19.75 12.10
C THR A 132 -23.37 20.30 13.51
N GLY A 133 -24.39 20.15 14.37
CA GLY A 133 -24.32 20.58 15.77
C GLY A 133 -23.22 19.85 16.56
N LEU A 134 -23.04 18.55 16.31
CA LEU A 134 -21.98 17.75 16.92
C LEU A 134 -20.59 18.22 16.45
N MET A 135 -20.46 18.59 15.17
CA MET A 135 -19.22 19.17 14.64
C MET A 135 -18.91 20.52 15.29
N ASP A 136 -19.93 21.38 15.46
CA ASP A 136 -19.79 22.69 16.11
C ASP A 136 -19.36 22.55 17.57
N ASP A 137 -19.86 21.51 18.27
CA ASP A 137 -19.42 21.15 19.62
C ASP A 137 -17.95 20.75 19.65
N ILE A 138 -17.51 19.89 18.72
CA ILE A 138 -16.11 19.49 18.62
C ILE A 138 -15.23 20.72 18.33
N PHE A 139 -15.59 21.58 17.37
CA PHE A 139 -14.81 22.80 17.07
C PHE A 139 -14.77 23.80 18.24
N ARG A 140 -15.80 23.83 19.09
CA ARG A 140 -15.76 24.63 20.32
C ARG A 140 -14.76 24.05 21.32
N VAL A 141 -14.69 22.72 21.46
CA VAL A 141 -13.72 22.02 22.32
C VAL A 141 -12.28 22.27 21.85
N ILE A 142 -11.95 21.88 20.60
CA ILE A 142 -11.26 22.75 19.63
C ILE A 142 -10.51 23.96 20.21
N ARG A 143 -11.21 25.09 20.10
CA ARG A 143 -10.79 26.43 20.48
C ARG A 143 -10.59 26.60 21.99
N SER A 144 -11.35 25.90 22.81
CA SER A 144 -11.33 26.08 24.27
C SER A 144 -10.06 25.55 24.93
N GLN A 145 -9.44 24.50 24.37
CA GLN A 145 -8.32 23.81 25.00
C GLN A 145 -7.02 24.66 25.01
N LEU A 146 -6.90 25.64 24.12
CA LEU A 146 -5.67 26.41 23.89
C LEU A 146 -5.61 27.78 24.58
N LYS A 147 -6.72 28.24 25.18
CA LYS A 147 -6.68 29.38 26.12
C LYS A 147 -5.74 29.15 27.31
N SER A 148 -5.28 27.90 27.50
CA SER A 148 -4.34 27.50 28.55
C SER A 148 -2.86 27.43 28.12
N SER A 149 -2.54 27.56 26.82
CA SER A 149 -1.18 27.30 26.28
C SER A 149 -0.53 28.46 25.52
N GLY A 150 -1.14 29.65 25.49
CA GLY A 150 -0.48 30.90 25.06
C GLY A 150 -0.38 31.17 23.54
N HIS A 151 -1.05 30.39 22.69
CA HIS A 151 -1.19 30.67 21.26
C HIS A 151 -2.60 31.19 20.94
N ASP A 152 -2.70 32.18 20.05
CA ASP A 152 -3.98 32.86 19.75
C ASP A 152 -4.94 32.00 18.90
N ASN A 153 -4.46 30.99 18.15
CA ASN A 153 -5.30 30.15 17.30
C ASN A 153 -4.83 28.67 17.25
N PRO A 154 -5.72 27.67 17.38
CA PRO A 154 -5.38 26.25 17.26
C PRO A 154 -4.88 25.87 15.87
N ILE A 155 -3.87 24.99 15.83
CA ILE A 155 -3.48 24.28 14.61
C ILE A 155 -4.16 22.90 14.59
N VAL A 156 -4.99 22.66 13.58
CA VAL A 156 -5.64 21.37 13.33
C VAL A 156 -4.89 20.64 12.22
N GLY A 157 -4.23 19.56 12.61
CA GLY A 157 -3.64 18.60 11.68
C GLY A 157 -4.70 17.77 10.98
N TYR A 158 -4.59 17.63 9.66
CA TYR A 158 -5.44 16.74 8.85
C TYR A 158 -4.63 16.11 7.72
N ILE A 159 -5.19 15.09 7.05
CA ILE A 159 -4.57 14.46 5.88
C ILE A 159 -4.99 15.24 4.64
N ALA A 160 -4.12 16.12 4.12
CA ALA A 160 -4.54 17.12 3.13
C ALA A 160 -4.88 16.57 1.75
N LYS A 161 -4.34 15.40 1.38
CA LYS A 161 -4.50 14.80 0.06
C LYS A 161 -5.67 13.83 -0.04
N GLU A 162 -6.39 13.58 1.05
CA GLU A 162 -7.61 12.78 1.01
C GLU A 162 -8.81 13.68 0.75
N GLU A 163 -9.44 13.51 -0.42
CA GLU A 163 -10.62 14.26 -0.77
C GLU A 163 -11.81 13.84 0.12
N PRO A 164 -12.58 14.80 0.67
CA PRO A 164 -13.80 14.48 1.41
C PRO A 164 -14.81 13.78 0.48
N GLU A 165 -15.34 12.65 0.94
CA GLU A 165 -16.39 11.93 0.22
C GLU A 165 -17.53 11.58 1.18
N GLY A 166 -18.75 11.83 0.72
CA GLY A 166 -19.97 11.52 1.42
C GLY A 166 -20.36 12.64 2.39
N ASN A 167 -21.67 12.79 2.58
CA ASN A 167 -22.28 13.94 3.25
C ASN A 167 -21.62 14.32 4.59
N LEU A 168 -21.25 13.33 5.42
CA LEU A 168 -20.61 13.58 6.71
C LEU A 168 -19.26 14.31 6.56
N LEU A 169 -18.40 13.82 5.67
CA LEU A 169 -17.04 14.31 5.50
C LEU A 169 -17.01 15.60 4.69
N GLU A 170 -17.85 15.70 3.66
CA GLU A 170 -18.03 16.93 2.87
C GLU A 170 -18.48 18.08 3.79
N THR A 171 -19.50 17.85 4.62
CA THR A 171 -19.98 18.83 5.61
C THR A 171 -18.90 19.18 6.62
N TRP A 172 -18.15 18.18 7.12
CA TRP A 172 -17.05 18.41 8.05
C TRP A 172 -15.95 19.28 7.43
N ALA A 173 -15.53 18.96 6.21
CA ALA A 173 -14.48 19.68 5.52
C ALA A 173 -14.89 21.13 5.21
N GLU A 174 -16.13 21.35 4.79
CA GLU A 174 -16.68 22.70 4.60
C GLU A 174 -16.65 23.50 5.90
N LYS A 175 -17.14 22.93 7.00
CA LYS A 175 -17.14 23.62 8.30
C LYS A 175 -15.73 23.83 8.85
N LEU A 176 -14.82 22.87 8.69
CA LEU A 176 -13.42 23.00 9.09
C LEU A 176 -12.74 24.14 8.32
N LYS A 177 -12.97 24.23 7.00
CA LYS A 177 -12.47 25.34 6.16
C LYS A 177 -13.02 26.70 6.61
N ASN A 178 -14.29 26.75 7.02
CA ASN A 178 -14.97 27.96 7.49
C ASN A 178 -14.80 28.21 9.01
N SER A 179 -13.99 27.42 9.71
CA SER A 179 -13.89 27.46 11.17
C SER A 179 -12.94 28.54 11.72
N ASN A 180 -12.20 29.23 10.84
CA ASN A 180 -11.07 30.12 11.16
C ASN A 180 -9.90 29.46 11.91
N LEU A 181 -9.90 28.12 12.05
CA LEU A 181 -8.78 27.38 12.62
C LEU A 181 -7.62 27.32 11.62
N GLN A 182 -6.38 27.30 12.12
CA GLN A 182 -5.23 27.03 11.26
C GLN A 182 -5.22 25.55 10.91
N LEU A 183 -4.97 25.22 9.64
CA LEU A 183 -4.95 23.83 9.17
C LEU A 183 -3.54 23.47 8.71
N ALA A 184 -3.10 22.25 9.02
CA ALA A 184 -1.79 21.75 8.63
C ALA A 184 -1.84 20.31 8.14
N ASP A 185 -1.03 19.96 7.14
CA ASP A 185 -0.95 18.61 6.61
C ASP A 185 -0.05 17.72 7.49
N VAL A 186 -0.65 16.74 8.18
CA VAL A 186 0.08 15.81 9.06
C VAL A 186 0.34 14.45 8.42
N THR A 187 0.21 14.35 7.09
CA THR A 187 0.48 13.11 6.33
C THR A 187 1.88 12.55 6.62
N ASN A 188 2.87 13.43 6.82
CA ASN A 188 4.24 13.03 7.13
C ASN A 188 4.37 12.36 8.51
N GLY A 189 3.66 12.87 9.53
CA GLY A 189 3.59 12.26 10.86
C GLY A 189 3.09 10.83 10.83
N PHE A 190 2.02 10.56 10.07
CA PHE A 190 1.55 9.19 9.87
C PHE A 190 2.48 8.34 9.02
N SER A 191 3.25 8.94 8.11
CA SER A 191 4.23 8.21 7.31
C SER A 191 5.38 7.71 8.18
N GLU A 192 5.87 8.53 9.12
CA GLU A 192 6.86 8.09 10.12
C GLU A 192 6.27 7.04 11.09
N LEU A 193 5.03 7.25 11.53
CA LEU A 193 4.36 6.36 12.48
C LEU A 193 4.22 4.91 11.96
N PHE A 194 3.94 4.74 10.67
CA PHE A 194 3.75 3.41 10.05
C PHE A 194 5.03 2.84 9.42
N ALA A 195 6.11 3.61 9.38
CA ALA A 195 7.33 3.24 8.66
C ALA A 195 7.93 1.93 9.19
N VAL A 196 8.03 1.81 10.52
CA VAL A 196 8.63 0.65 11.21
C VAL A 196 7.53 -0.30 11.68
N LYS A 197 7.59 -1.54 11.20
CA LYS A 197 6.60 -2.58 11.51
C LYS A 197 7.04 -3.37 12.75
N ASP A 198 6.11 -3.61 13.67
CA ASP A 198 6.32 -4.51 14.80
C ASP A 198 6.32 -5.99 14.38
N SER A 199 6.62 -6.90 15.31
CA SER A 199 6.74 -8.34 15.01
C SER A 199 5.45 -8.96 14.44
N THR A 200 4.28 -8.49 14.87
CA THR A 200 2.98 -8.97 14.37
C THR A 200 2.74 -8.46 12.96
N GLU A 201 3.06 -7.20 12.71
CA GLU A 201 2.97 -6.56 11.39
C GLU A 201 3.91 -7.24 10.39
N LEU A 202 5.17 -7.47 10.77
CA LEU A 202 6.15 -8.20 9.97
C LEU A 202 5.67 -9.63 9.68
N THR A 203 5.04 -10.30 10.64
CA THR A 203 4.46 -11.63 10.42
C THR A 203 3.34 -11.59 9.38
N ASN A 204 2.47 -10.57 9.41
CA ASN A 204 1.41 -10.40 8.42
C ASN A 204 1.98 -10.11 7.03
N VAL A 205 3.00 -9.23 6.92
CA VAL A 205 3.73 -8.98 5.67
C VAL A 205 4.35 -10.26 5.13
N LYS A 206 5.01 -11.07 5.96
CA LYS A 206 5.61 -12.36 5.55
C LYS A 206 4.56 -13.34 5.02
N LYS A 207 3.40 -13.43 5.67
CA LYS A 207 2.28 -14.27 5.20
C LYS A 207 1.74 -13.80 3.85
N ALA A 208 1.56 -12.49 3.69
CA ALA A 208 1.15 -11.89 2.43
C ALA A 208 2.18 -12.17 1.32
N ALA A 209 3.47 -11.94 1.59
CA ALA A 209 4.55 -12.16 0.63
C ALA A 209 4.71 -13.64 0.25
N PHE A 210 4.55 -14.55 1.22
CA PHE A 210 4.55 -15.99 0.97
C PHE A 210 3.41 -16.40 0.03
N LEU A 211 2.20 -15.90 0.25
CA LEU A 211 1.07 -16.15 -0.65
C LEU A 211 1.31 -15.56 -2.04
N THR A 212 1.72 -14.30 -2.11
CA THR A 212 2.05 -13.59 -3.36
C THR A 212 3.06 -14.38 -4.19
N SER A 213 4.21 -14.75 -3.60
CA SER A 213 5.24 -15.51 -4.29
C SER A 213 4.80 -16.94 -4.64
N SER A 214 3.96 -17.56 -3.81
CA SER A 214 3.37 -18.88 -4.10
C SER A 214 2.41 -18.83 -5.28
N VAL A 215 1.58 -17.80 -5.41
CA VAL A 215 0.69 -17.61 -6.57
C VAL A 215 1.50 -17.39 -7.83
N MET A 216 2.54 -16.55 -7.79
CA MET A 216 3.43 -16.37 -8.95
C MET A 216 4.04 -17.70 -9.37
N LYS A 217 4.65 -18.45 -8.45
CA LYS A 217 5.38 -19.68 -8.75
C LYS A 217 4.49 -20.87 -9.12
N HIS A 218 3.38 -21.07 -8.41
CA HIS A 218 2.60 -22.31 -8.49
C HIS A 218 1.32 -22.16 -9.32
N HIS A 219 0.93 -20.94 -9.67
CA HIS A 219 -0.23 -20.68 -10.52
C HIS A 219 0.18 -19.94 -11.80
N VAL A 220 0.75 -18.73 -11.68
CA VAL A 220 1.03 -17.87 -12.85
C VAL A 220 2.04 -18.52 -13.78
N VAL A 221 3.21 -18.94 -13.27
CA VAL A 221 4.28 -19.52 -14.10
C VAL A 221 3.78 -20.78 -14.85
N PRO A 222 3.23 -21.83 -14.19
CA PRO A 222 2.70 -22.99 -14.89
C PRO A 222 1.57 -22.66 -15.87
N LYS A 223 0.76 -21.64 -15.57
CA LYS A 223 -0.34 -21.22 -16.44
C LYS A 223 0.18 -20.56 -17.72
N LEU A 224 1.18 -19.69 -17.62
CA LEU A 224 1.85 -19.08 -18.77
C LEU A 224 2.54 -20.14 -19.62
N GLU A 225 3.33 -21.03 -19.00
CA GLU A 225 3.98 -22.15 -19.69
C GLU A 225 2.97 -22.98 -20.49
N LYS A 226 1.85 -23.36 -19.85
CA LYS A 226 0.79 -24.12 -20.51
C LYS A 226 0.13 -23.36 -21.67
N ILE A 227 -0.13 -22.06 -21.51
CA ILE A 227 -0.74 -21.25 -22.58
C ILE A 227 0.18 -21.17 -23.79
N ILE A 228 1.49 -21.01 -23.56
CA ILE A 228 2.51 -20.93 -24.61
C ILE A 228 2.68 -22.29 -25.29
N ASP A 229 2.84 -23.37 -24.51
CA ASP A 229 3.03 -24.73 -25.03
C ASP A 229 1.80 -25.24 -25.82
N GLU A 230 0.58 -24.81 -25.45
CA GLU A 230 -0.67 -25.19 -26.12
C GLU A 230 -1.15 -24.15 -27.16
N GLU A 231 -0.37 -23.10 -27.41
CA GLU A 231 -0.70 -21.99 -28.34
C GLU A 231 -2.11 -21.40 -28.13
N ARG A 232 -2.49 -21.23 -26.86
CA ARG A 232 -3.84 -20.78 -26.51
C ARG A 232 -3.97 -19.26 -26.62
N LYS A 233 -5.14 -18.82 -27.08
CA LYS A 233 -5.54 -17.40 -27.03
C LYS A 233 -6.26 -17.11 -25.71
N VAL A 234 -5.65 -16.27 -24.88
CA VAL A 234 -6.18 -15.85 -23.58
C VAL A 234 -5.86 -14.36 -23.41
N SER A 235 -6.83 -13.55 -23.00
CA SER A 235 -6.61 -12.13 -22.75
C SER A 235 -5.87 -11.88 -21.44
N HIS A 236 -5.23 -10.71 -21.33
CA HIS A 236 -4.63 -10.27 -20.07
C HIS A 236 -5.67 -10.17 -18.94
N SER A 237 -6.88 -9.69 -19.24
CA SER A 237 -8.01 -9.60 -18.30
C SER A 237 -8.47 -10.99 -17.79
N MET A 238 -8.52 -12.00 -18.64
CA MET A 238 -8.84 -13.37 -18.21
C MET A 238 -7.76 -13.97 -17.29
N LEU A 239 -6.48 -13.69 -17.55
CA LEU A 239 -5.37 -14.09 -16.67
C LEU A 239 -5.43 -13.37 -15.32
N MET A 240 -5.77 -12.08 -15.33
CA MET A 240 -6.00 -11.29 -14.12
C MET A 240 -7.07 -11.92 -13.23
N GLU A 241 -8.26 -12.19 -13.78
CA GLU A 241 -9.39 -12.76 -13.04
C GLU A 241 -9.08 -14.16 -12.48
N ASP A 242 -8.38 -15.01 -13.24
CA ASP A 242 -7.95 -16.34 -12.79
C ASP A 242 -6.92 -16.26 -11.66
N THR A 243 -6.00 -15.30 -11.76
CA THR A 243 -4.96 -15.07 -10.75
C THR A 243 -5.55 -14.48 -9.47
N GLU A 244 -6.51 -13.56 -9.58
CA GLU A 244 -7.24 -13.01 -8.44
C GLU A 244 -7.94 -14.10 -7.63
N LYS A 245 -8.64 -15.04 -8.32
CA LYS A 245 -9.24 -16.21 -7.68
C LYS A 245 -8.22 -17.05 -6.93
N SER A 246 -7.02 -17.22 -7.49
CA SER A 246 -5.93 -17.97 -6.85
C SER A 246 -5.32 -17.27 -5.64
N ILE A 247 -5.39 -15.93 -5.58
CA ILE A 247 -4.98 -15.16 -4.40
C ILE A 247 -6.01 -15.35 -3.28
N VAL A 248 -7.29 -15.11 -3.55
CA VAL A 248 -8.35 -15.14 -2.51
C VAL A 248 -8.71 -16.57 -2.07
N GLU A 249 -8.36 -17.59 -2.87
CA GLU A 249 -8.51 -19.01 -2.53
C GLU A 249 -7.12 -19.68 -2.37
N PRO A 250 -6.38 -19.41 -1.27
CA PRO A 250 -4.98 -19.83 -1.12
C PRO A 250 -4.76 -21.36 -1.18
N ALA A 251 -5.82 -22.15 -0.95
CA ALA A 251 -5.79 -23.59 -1.11
C ALA A 251 -5.47 -24.03 -2.55
N ARG A 252 -5.82 -23.23 -3.57
CA ARG A 252 -5.51 -23.50 -4.99
C ARG A 252 -4.01 -23.60 -5.25
N VAL A 253 -3.22 -22.91 -4.44
CA VAL A 253 -1.74 -22.90 -4.50
C VAL A 253 -1.11 -23.60 -3.30
N LYS A 254 -1.88 -24.45 -2.60
CA LYS A 254 -1.43 -25.26 -1.45
C LYS A 254 -0.92 -24.41 -0.26
N VAL A 255 -1.35 -23.16 -0.16
CA VAL A 255 -0.99 -22.26 0.95
C VAL A 255 -2.04 -22.38 2.06
N LYS A 256 -1.59 -22.70 3.27
CA LYS A 256 -2.45 -22.86 4.46
C LYS A 256 -2.59 -21.54 5.22
N LEU A 257 -3.28 -20.58 4.61
CA LEU A 257 -3.67 -19.31 5.25
C LEU A 257 -5.18 -19.21 5.33
N LYS A 258 -5.66 -18.45 6.33
CA LYS A 258 -7.06 -18.12 6.54
C LYS A 258 -7.57 -17.22 5.41
N ALA A 259 -8.51 -17.72 4.60
CA ALA A 259 -9.04 -17.00 3.44
C ALA A 259 -9.75 -15.70 3.84
N GLU A 260 -10.40 -15.67 5.00
CA GLU A 260 -11.08 -14.48 5.52
C GLU A 260 -10.15 -13.29 5.81
N ASN A 261 -8.84 -13.55 5.93
CA ASN A 261 -7.82 -12.53 6.18
C ASN A 261 -7.10 -12.08 4.91
N ILE A 262 -7.46 -12.64 3.75
CA ILE A 262 -6.77 -12.43 2.48
C ILE A 262 -7.61 -11.55 1.56
N ASP A 263 -6.92 -10.71 0.79
CA ASP A 263 -7.48 -10.07 -0.40
C ASP A 263 -6.33 -9.77 -1.39
N ILE A 264 -6.67 -9.24 -2.56
CA ILE A 264 -5.70 -8.65 -3.47
C ILE A 264 -5.23 -7.28 -2.98
N CYS A 265 -4.01 -6.91 -3.35
CA CYS A 265 -3.53 -5.53 -3.18
C CYS A 265 -4.05 -4.61 -4.27
N TYR A 266 -4.22 -5.14 -5.48
CA TYR A 266 -4.71 -4.51 -6.70
C TYR A 266 -5.01 -5.63 -7.71
N PRO A 267 -5.83 -5.40 -8.75
CA PRO A 267 -6.09 -6.42 -9.78
C PRO A 267 -4.78 -6.88 -10.44
N PRO A 268 -4.47 -8.20 -10.48
CA PRO A 268 -3.23 -8.69 -11.08
C PRO A 268 -2.96 -8.12 -12.48
N ILE A 269 -1.73 -7.65 -12.70
CA ILE A 269 -1.36 -6.97 -13.94
C ILE A 269 -0.65 -7.95 -14.87
N PHE A 270 -1.13 -8.06 -16.10
CA PHE A 270 -0.50 -8.79 -17.21
C PHE A 270 -0.36 -7.84 -18.40
N GLN A 271 0.84 -7.79 -18.98
CA GLN A 271 1.14 -6.93 -20.14
C GLN A 271 2.06 -7.68 -21.11
N SER A 272 1.78 -7.57 -22.41
CA SER A 272 2.62 -8.12 -23.48
C SER A 272 2.30 -7.43 -24.81
N GLY A 273 3.04 -7.75 -25.87
CA GLY A 273 2.72 -7.31 -27.24
C GLY A 273 3.01 -5.83 -27.53
N GLY A 274 4.01 -5.25 -26.87
CA GLY A 274 4.50 -3.90 -27.15
C GLY A 274 3.82 -2.78 -26.36
N GLU A 275 2.73 -3.09 -25.67
CA GLU A 275 1.99 -2.15 -24.82
C GLU A 275 2.28 -2.41 -23.34
N PHE A 276 3.06 -1.51 -22.74
CA PHE A 276 3.48 -1.63 -21.35
C PHE A 276 3.27 -0.31 -20.60
N ASP A 277 2.79 -0.41 -19.36
CA ASP A 277 2.74 0.70 -18.40
C ASP A 277 3.26 0.21 -17.05
N LEU A 278 4.40 0.74 -16.61
CA LEU A 278 5.01 0.35 -15.32
C LEU A 278 4.52 1.21 -14.15
N LYS A 279 3.52 2.08 -14.37
CA LYS A 279 2.88 2.80 -13.28
C LYS A 279 2.12 1.82 -12.37
N PRO A 280 2.07 2.06 -11.05
CA PRO A 280 1.26 1.26 -10.13
C PRO A 280 -0.25 1.25 -10.46
N SER A 281 -0.73 2.19 -11.26
CA SER A 281 -2.12 2.30 -11.71
C SER A 281 -2.42 1.55 -13.01
N ALA A 282 -1.45 0.82 -13.57
CA ALA A 282 -1.65 0.07 -14.81
C ALA A 282 -2.68 -1.05 -14.61
N LEU A 283 -3.38 -1.40 -15.69
CA LEU A 283 -4.44 -2.41 -15.69
C LEU A 283 -4.16 -3.44 -16.80
N SER A 284 -4.60 -4.68 -16.56
CA SER A 284 -4.67 -5.71 -17.60
C SER A 284 -5.78 -5.34 -18.61
N ASN A 285 -5.46 -5.32 -19.90
CA ASN A 285 -6.42 -5.01 -20.97
C ASN A 285 -7.08 -6.29 -21.54
N ASP A 286 -7.95 -6.14 -22.54
CA ASP A 286 -8.64 -7.26 -23.19
C ASP A 286 -7.88 -7.85 -24.39
N GLU A 287 -6.66 -7.37 -24.68
CA GLU A 287 -5.81 -7.94 -25.72
C GLU A 287 -5.30 -9.32 -25.32
N ASN A 288 -5.12 -10.18 -26.32
CA ASN A 288 -4.57 -11.51 -26.13
C ASN A 288 -3.10 -11.44 -25.72
N LEU A 289 -2.71 -12.33 -24.80
CA LEU A 289 -1.32 -12.57 -24.44
C LEU A 289 -0.51 -12.85 -25.70
N TYR A 290 0.58 -12.12 -25.87
CA TYR A 290 1.47 -12.21 -27.01
C TYR A 290 2.81 -12.82 -26.58
N TYR A 291 3.18 -13.92 -27.22
CA TYR A 291 4.31 -14.77 -26.84
C TYR A 291 5.05 -15.33 -28.05
N ASP A 292 5.01 -14.63 -29.19
CA ASP A 292 5.89 -14.98 -30.32
C ASP A 292 7.36 -14.72 -29.98
N SER A 293 8.28 -15.10 -30.87
CA SER A 293 9.72 -14.97 -30.60
C SER A 293 10.07 -13.52 -30.34
N THR A 294 11.00 -13.27 -29.43
CA THR A 294 11.39 -11.94 -28.94
C THR A 294 10.28 -11.20 -28.16
N SER A 295 9.33 -11.93 -27.56
CA SER A 295 8.31 -11.34 -26.69
C SER A 295 8.78 -11.15 -25.25
N VAL A 296 8.16 -10.16 -24.59
CA VAL A 296 8.23 -9.98 -23.14
C VAL A 296 6.82 -9.98 -22.57
N ILE A 297 6.62 -10.71 -21.48
CA ILE A 297 5.40 -10.67 -20.67
C ILE A 297 5.75 -10.10 -19.30
N ILE A 298 5.11 -9.02 -18.88
CA ILE A 298 5.21 -8.51 -17.50
C ILE A 298 4.00 -9.01 -16.72
N CYS A 299 4.27 -9.61 -15.56
CA CYS A 299 3.25 -9.94 -14.57
C CYS A 299 3.59 -9.29 -13.23
N ALA A 300 2.64 -8.56 -12.64
CA ALA A 300 2.77 -8.02 -11.28
C ALA A 300 1.56 -8.42 -10.44
N ILE A 301 1.80 -9.02 -9.28
CA ILE A 301 0.76 -9.47 -8.37
C ILE A 301 1.09 -9.08 -6.92
N GLY A 302 0.05 -8.79 -6.15
CA GLY A 302 0.19 -8.53 -4.72
C GLY A 302 -1.02 -9.04 -3.96
N SER A 303 -0.78 -9.72 -2.85
CA SER A 303 -1.81 -10.13 -1.89
C SER A 303 -1.65 -9.36 -0.59
N ARG A 304 -2.76 -9.15 0.12
CA ARG A 304 -2.77 -8.65 1.50
C ARG A 304 -3.14 -9.76 2.47
N TYR A 305 -2.56 -9.74 3.67
CA TYR A 305 -2.96 -10.59 4.78
C TYR A 305 -3.18 -9.74 6.03
N ASN A 306 -4.37 -9.79 6.63
CA ASN A 306 -4.78 -8.87 7.71
C ASN A 306 -4.49 -7.39 7.36
N CYS A 307 -4.81 -7.01 6.12
CA CYS A 307 -4.57 -5.67 5.55
C CYS A 307 -3.11 -5.28 5.30
N TYR A 308 -2.11 -6.12 5.62
CA TYR A 308 -0.71 -5.83 5.27
C TYR A 308 -0.40 -6.34 3.86
N CYS A 309 0.10 -5.44 3.02
CA CYS A 309 0.36 -5.66 1.61
C CYS A 309 1.72 -6.31 1.36
N SER A 310 1.82 -6.95 0.21
CA SER A 310 3.07 -7.45 -0.38
C SER A 310 2.95 -7.39 -1.90
N ASN A 311 4.09 -7.45 -2.59
CA ASN A 311 4.17 -7.29 -4.03
C ASN A 311 5.30 -8.14 -4.63
N VAL A 312 5.04 -8.70 -5.81
CA VAL A 312 6.05 -9.29 -6.69
C VAL A 312 5.76 -8.93 -8.14
N ALA A 313 6.79 -8.61 -8.92
CA ALA A 313 6.67 -8.43 -10.37
C ALA A 313 7.81 -9.14 -11.10
N ARG A 314 7.48 -9.78 -12.21
CA ARG A 314 8.42 -10.55 -13.04
C ARG A 314 8.19 -10.23 -14.51
N SER A 315 9.28 -10.16 -15.25
CA SER A 315 9.27 -10.15 -16.72
C SER A 315 9.72 -11.51 -17.22
N PHE A 316 8.88 -12.13 -18.04
CA PHE A 316 9.16 -13.40 -18.72
C PHE A 316 9.64 -13.11 -20.14
N LEU A 317 10.77 -13.70 -20.51
CA LEU A 317 11.42 -13.49 -21.81
C LEU A 317 11.18 -14.71 -22.69
N ILE A 318 10.52 -14.52 -23.84
CA ILE A 318 10.22 -15.59 -24.81
C ILE A 318 11.15 -15.49 -26.01
N ASP A 319 12.02 -16.50 -26.21
CA ASP A 319 13.02 -16.52 -27.28
C ASP A 319 13.78 -15.18 -27.40
N ALA A 320 14.23 -14.64 -26.27
CA ALA A 320 14.76 -13.28 -26.21
C ALA A 320 16.05 -13.09 -27.00
N ASN A 321 16.18 -11.92 -27.62
CA ASN A 321 17.36 -11.53 -28.37
C ASN A 321 18.48 -10.99 -27.43
N PRO A 322 19.68 -10.69 -27.96
CA PRO A 322 20.80 -10.20 -27.13
C PRO A 322 20.49 -8.90 -26.37
N ILE A 323 19.73 -7.96 -26.94
CA ILE A 323 19.39 -6.68 -26.29
C ILE A 323 18.46 -6.92 -25.10
N GLN A 324 17.43 -7.74 -25.28
CA GLN A 324 16.49 -8.12 -24.22
C GLN A 324 17.19 -8.85 -23.07
N ASN A 325 18.09 -9.80 -23.38
CA ASN A 325 18.89 -10.50 -22.38
C ASN A 325 19.81 -9.54 -21.61
N LYS A 326 20.54 -8.66 -22.32
CA LYS A 326 21.41 -7.65 -21.68
C LYS A 326 20.62 -6.73 -20.76
N ALA A 327 19.48 -6.21 -21.23
CA ALA A 327 18.63 -5.31 -20.46
C ALA A 327 18.09 -5.99 -19.19
N TYR A 328 17.66 -7.25 -19.29
CA TYR A 328 17.18 -8.02 -18.14
C TYR A 328 18.27 -8.30 -17.11
N GLU A 329 19.45 -8.73 -17.56
CA GLU A 329 20.57 -9.04 -16.66
C GLU A 329 21.09 -7.79 -15.93
N VAL A 330 21.14 -6.64 -16.61
CA VAL A 330 21.50 -5.36 -15.96
C VAL A 330 20.42 -4.92 -14.99
N LEU A 331 19.14 -5.03 -15.35
CA LEU A 331 18.02 -4.68 -14.46
C LEU A 331 18.05 -5.53 -13.19
N LEU A 332 18.33 -6.83 -13.32
CA LEU A 332 18.45 -7.75 -12.21
C LEU A 332 19.58 -7.35 -11.26
N ARG A 333 20.79 -7.09 -11.78
CA ARG A 333 21.91 -6.61 -10.95
C ARG A 333 21.61 -5.28 -10.27
N ALA A 334 20.93 -4.36 -10.95
CA ALA A 334 20.54 -3.08 -10.39
C ALA A 334 19.50 -3.23 -9.27
N HIS A 335 18.54 -4.14 -9.44
CA HIS A 335 17.56 -4.49 -8.41
C HIS A 335 18.22 -5.10 -7.17
N GLU A 336 19.16 -6.04 -7.35
CA GLU A 336 19.94 -6.63 -6.25
C GLU A 336 20.80 -5.60 -5.49
N ALA A 337 21.40 -4.66 -6.22
CA ALA A 337 22.15 -3.55 -5.63
C ALA A 337 21.24 -2.64 -4.79
N ALA A 338 20.03 -2.32 -5.30
CA ALA A 338 19.02 -1.56 -4.56
C ALA A 338 18.63 -2.27 -3.25
N ILE A 339 18.37 -3.58 -3.31
CA ILE A 339 18.06 -4.41 -2.14
C ILE A 339 19.22 -4.38 -1.15
N THR A 340 20.45 -4.60 -1.62
CA THR A 340 21.65 -4.65 -0.76
C THR A 340 21.89 -3.34 0.00
N ALA A 341 21.47 -2.21 -0.58
CA ALA A 341 21.56 -0.90 0.04
C ALA A 341 20.54 -0.66 1.18
N LEU A 342 19.49 -1.48 1.29
CA LEU A 342 18.46 -1.39 2.34
C LEU A 342 18.96 -1.89 3.69
N LYS A 343 19.96 -1.20 4.24
CA LYS A 343 20.58 -1.48 5.53
C LYS A 343 20.26 -0.37 6.54
N PRO A 344 20.08 -0.69 7.82
CA PRO A 344 19.92 0.32 8.86
C PRO A 344 21.04 1.36 8.83
N GLY A 345 20.69 2.63 9.01
CA GLY A 345 21.65 3.75 8.98
C GLY A 345 21.92 4.34 7.59
N ASN A 346 21.69 3.58 6.50
CA ASN A 346 21.72 4.16 5.16
C ASN A 346 20.54 5.09 4.93
N LYS A 347 20.68 6.01 3.98
CA LYS A 347 19.55 6.82 3.50
C LYS A 347 18.68 6.02 2.54
N VAL A 348 17.37 6.29 2.51
CA VAL A 348 16.43 5.71 1.56
C VAL A 348 16.87 5.97 0.10
N SER A 349 17.47 7.13 -0.17
CA SER A 349 18.03 7.50 -1.47
C SER A 349 19.18 6.60 -1.95
N ALA A 350 19.90 5.94 -1.03
CA ALA A 350 21.01 5.06 -1.37
C ALA A 350 20.57 3.88 -2.25
N ALA A 351 19.39 3.30 -2.01
CA ALA A 351 18.89 2.18 -2.81
C ALA A 351 18.72 2.54 -4.29
N TYR A 352 18.18 3.73 -4.58
CA TYR A 352 18.07 4.20 -5.96
C TYR A 352 19.44 4.56 -6.55
N GLY A 353 20.32 5.16 -5.74
CA GLY A 353 21.69 5.51 -6.16
C GLY A 353 22.52 4.29 -6.56
N GLU A 354 22.46 3.21 -5.80
CA GLU A 354 23.16 1.95 -6.11
C GLU A 354 22.63 1.30 -7.39
N ALA A 355 21.30 1.26 -7.57
CA ALA A 355 20.69 0.78 -8.80
C ALA A 355 21.14 1.56 -10.03
N LEU A 356 21.09 2.89 -9.94
CA LEU A 356 21.52 3.78 -11.02
C LEU A 356 23.01 3.62 -11.32
N SER A 357 23.85 3.43 -10.30
CA SER A 357 25.30 3.22 -10.48
C SER A 357 25.61 1.95 -11.26
N VAL A 358 24.88 0.85 -11.01
CA VAL A 358 25.00 -0.38 -11.80
C VAL A 358 24.64 -0.14 -13.26
N ILE A 359 23.54 0.56 -13.51
CA ILE A 359 23.06 0.83 -14.88
C ILE A 359 24.05 1.72 -15.63
N MET A 360 24.52 2.80 -15.03
CA MET A 360 25.49 3.70 -15.64
C MET A 360 26.83 3.02 -15.95
N ARG A 361 27.21 2.02 -15.16
CA ARG A 361 28.45 1.24 -15.37
C ARG A 361 28.30 0.18 -16.45
N ASP A 362 27.21 -0.59 -16.43
CA ASP A 362 27.07 -1.81 -17.23
C ASP A 362 26.29 -1.60 -18.54
N ALA A 363 25.35 -0.65 -18.58
CA ALA A 363 24.55 -0.31 -19.76
C ALA A 363 23.97 1.12 -19.68
N PRO A 364 24.84 2.15 -19.76
CA PRO A 364 24.41 3.56 -19.67
C PRO A 364 23.37 3.93 -20.74
N GLU A 365 23.33 3.21 -21.87
CA GLU A 365 22.32 3.39 -22.92
C GLU A 365 20.88 3.13 -22.45
N PHE A 366 20.67 2.36 -21.37
CA PHE A 366 19.33 2.11 -20.81
C PHE A 366 18.92 3.10 -19.72
N ALA A 367 19.83 3.97 -19.26
CA ALA A 367 19.55 4.91 -18.18
C ALA A 367 18.35 5.85 -18.46
N PRO A 368 18.13 6.39 -19.68
CA PRO A 368 16.96 7.22 -19.98
C PRO A 368 15.61 6.49 -19.82
N ASN A 369 15.64 5.16 -19.90
CA ASN A 369 14.47 4.30 -19.83
C ASN A 369 14.18 3.83 -18.39
N LEU A 370 15.09 4.04 -17.45
CA LEU A 370 14.95 3.58 -16.06
C LEU A 370 13.76 4.26 -15.37
N THR A 371 13.03 3.51 -14.55
CA THR A 371 12.04 4.08 -13.63
C THR A 371 12.66 5.17 -12.74
N ARG A 372 11.92 6.24 -12.45
CA ARG A 372 12.41 7.36 -11.60
C ARG A 372 12.48 7.04 -10.10
N SER A 373 12.14 5.80 -9.74
CA SER A 373 12.07 5.27 -8.39
C SER A 373 12.38 3.77 -8.45
N ALA A 374 13.01 3.27 -7.39
CA ALA A 374 13.22 1.85 -7.13
C ALA A 374 12.10 1.26 -6.24
N GLY A 375 10.96 1.95 -6.11
CA GLY A 375 9.80 1.51 -5.35
C GLY A 375 9.49 2.37 -4.12
N THR A 376 8.77 1.81 -3.16
CA THR A 376 8.31 2.54 -1.97
C THR A 376 8.24 1.65 -0.74
N GLY A 377 8.08 2.26 0.44
CA GLY A 377 7.58 1.54 1.61
C GLY A 377 6.24 0.85 1.31
N ILE A 378 6.00 -0.27 1.98
CA ILE A 378 4.78 -1.07 1.88
C ILE A 378 4.39 -1.58 3.27
N GLY A 379 3.08 -1.64 3.53
CA GLY A 379 2.53 -2.01 4.83
C GLY A 379 1.01 -2.09 4.75
N LEU A 380 0.32 -1.35 5.62
CA LEU A 380 -1.14 -1.17 5.49
C LEU A 380 -1.52 -0.38 4.24
N GLU A 381 -0.60 0.46 3.78
CA GLU A 381 -0.67 1.11 2.47
C GLU A 381 0.15 0.29 1.48
N PHE A 382 -0.39 0.03 0.29
CA PHE A 382 0.39 -0.58 -0.79
C PHE A 382 1.58 0.28 -1.20
N ARG A 383 1.45 1.61 -1.07
CA ARG A 383 2.48 2.58 -1.41
C ARG A 383 2.60 3.65 -0.32
N GLU A 384 3.55 3.47 0.59
CA GLU A 384 3.88 4.46 1.61
C GLU A 384 4.70 5.60 1.00
N SER A 385 4.02 6.69 0.62
CA SER A 385 4.62 7.77 -0.19
C SER A 385 5.81 8.47 0.47
N GLY A 386 5.85 8.53 1.81
CA GLY A 386 6.99 9.08 2.57
C GLY A 386 8.27 8.24 2.48
N LEU A 387 8.17 6.97 2.08
CA LEU A 387 9.28 6.03 1.95
C LEU A 387 9.58 5.68 0.49
N ASN A 388 9.47 6.66 -0.41
CA ASN A 388 9.78 6.46 -1.82
C ASN A 388 11.30 6.33 -2.04
N LEU A 389 11.72 5.24 -2.70
CA LEU A 389 13.11 4.91 -3.04
C LEU A 389 13.55 5.71 -4.28
N ASN A 390 13.83 7.00 -4.09
CA ASN A 390 14.31 7.88 -5.15
C ASN A 390 15.51 8.71 -4.67
N ALA A 391 16.19 9.39 -5.61
CA ALA A 391 17.40 10.16 -5.36
C ALA A 391 17.28 11.29 -4.33
N LYS A 392 16.06 11.70 -3.92
CA LYS A 392 15.82 12.85 -3.04
C LYS A 392 15.44 12.45 -1.61
N ASN A 393 15.21 11.18 -1.32
CA ASN A 393 14.68 10.76 -0.03
C ASN A 393 15.81 10.51 0.98
N GLU A 394 16.08 11.52 1.81
CA GLU A 394 17.19 11.50 2.77
C GLU A 394 16.83 10.82 4.11
N ARG A 395 15.63 10.23 4.24
CA ARG A 395 15.24 9.51 5.46
C ARG A 395 16.21 8.36 5.75
N VAL A 396 16.48 8.13 7.03
CA VAL A 396 17.36 7.05 7.48
C VAL A 396 16.56 5.75 7.59
N LEU A 397 17.09 4.69 6.99
CA LEU A 397 16.56 3.34 7.05
C LEU A 397 16.68 2.79 8.49
N LYS A 398 15.60 2.20 8.98
CA LYS A 398 15.51 1.59 10.32
C LYS A 398 15.12 0.12 10.19
N VAL A 399 15.57 -0.70 11.14
CA VAL A 399 15.15 -2.11 11.27
C VAL A 399 13.62 -2.16 11.38
N GLY A 400 13.01 -3.11 10.68
CA GLY A 400 11.56 -3.29 10.64
C GLY A 400 10.83 -2.44 9.60
N MET A 401 11.52 -1.56 8.86
CA MET A 401 10.95 -0.98 7.64
C MET A 401 10.77 -2.06 6.57
N VAL A 402 9.73 -1.90 5.74
CA VAL A 402 9.40 -2.85 4.68
C VAL A 402 9.20 -2.07 3.38
N PHE A 403 9.80 -2.55 2.30
CA PHE A 403 9.77 -1.92 0.99
C PHE A 403 9.27 -2.89 -0.08
N ASN A 404 8.46 -2.37 -1.00
CA ASN A 404 8.31 -2.93 -2.34
C ASN A 404 9.44 -2.36 -3.18
N VAL A 405 10.51 -3.13 -3.37
CA VAL A 405 11.65 -2.74 -4.24
C VAL A 405 11.28 -3.11 -5.66
N SER A 406 10.92 -2.12 -6.46
CA SER A 406 10.38 -2.24 -7.82
C SER A 406 11.15 -1.37 -8.79
N LEU A 407 11.81 -1.99 -9.75
CA LEU A 407 12.68 -1.32 -10.73
C LEU A 407 12.36 -1.82 -12.13
N GLY A 408 12.38 -0.93 -13.12
CA GLY A 408 12.08 -1.30 -14.50
C GLY A 408 12.70 -0.39 -15.55
N PHE A 409 12.66 -0.86 -16.79
CA PHE A 409 12.97 -0.08 -17.99
C PHE A 409 11.71 0.11 -18.83
N HIS A 410 11.38 1.36 -19.14
CA HIS A 410 10.26 1.73 -20.00
C HIS A 410 10.70 1.81 -21.47
N ASN A 411 9.86 1.36 -22.40
CA ASN A 411 9.97 1.74 -23.82
C ASN A 411 11.35 1.48 -24.45
N LEU A 412 12.02 0.39 -24.08
CA LEU A 412 13.21 -0.08 -24.79
C LEU A 412 12.81 -0.50 -26.21
N GLN A 413 13.78 -0.44 -27.13
CA GLN A 413 13.58 -0.84 -28.51
C GLN A 413 14.57 -1.94 -28.91
N THR A 414 14.14 -2.80 -29.80
CA THR A 414 14.97 -3.82 -30.43
C THR A 414 14.53 -4.06 -31.86
N LEU A 415 15.47 -4.42 -32.73
CA LEU A 415 15.18 -4.72 -34.13
C LEU A 415 14.48 -6.08 -34.23
N THR A 416 13.22 -6.07 -34.64
CA THR A 416 12.43 -7.27 -34.92
C THR A 416 11.62 -7.06 -36.19
N LYS A 417 11.06 -8.14 -36.75
CA LYS A 417 10.16 -8.05 -37.91
C LYS A 417 8.70 -7.81 -37.51
N ASP A 418 8.38 -7.95 -36.23
CA ASP A 418 7.02 -7.80 -35.71
C ASP A 418 6.92 -6.52 -34.86
N PRO A 419 6.09 -5.53 -35.24
CA PRO A 419 5.88 -4.31 -34.47
C PRO A 419 5.53 -4.53 -32.99
N LYS A 420 4.88 -5.65 -32.64
CA LYS A 420 4.51 -6.01 -31.26
C LYS A 420 5.70 -6.41 -30.38
N THR A 421 6.87 -6.65 -30.98
CA THR A 421 8.11 -7.03 -30.28
C THR A 421 9.22 -6.00 -30.43
N GLU A 422 9.04 -5.00 -31.30
CA GLU A 422 10.02 -3.94 -31.50
C GLU A 422 10.22 -3.11 -30.24
N LYS A 423 9.11 -2.79 -29.55
CA LYS A 423 9.12 -2.04 -28.30
C LYS A 423 8.84 -2.97 -27.13
N PHE A 424 9.63 -2.87 -26.06
CA PHE A 424 9.40 -3.66 -24.85
C PHE A 424 9.71 -2.88 -23.57
N SER A 425 9.23 -3.37 -22.44
CA SER A 425 9.59 -2.89 -21.12
C SER A 425 9.97 -4.07 -20.24
N LEU A 426 10.67 -3.79 -19.14
CA LEU A 426 11.02 -4.80 -18.14
C LEU A 426 10.70 -4.26 -16.75
N LEU A 427 10.27 -5.16 -15.86
CA LEU A 427 9.94 -4.88 -14.48
C LEU A 427 10.32 -6.07 -13.58
N ILE A 428 11.01 -5.76 -12.49
CA ILE A 428 11.31 -6.69 -11.39
C ILE A 428 10.88 -6.01 -10.10
N ALA A 429 10.09 -6.70 -9.29
CA ALA A 429 9.72 -6.20 -7.97
C ALA A 429 9.68 -7.29 -6.90
N ASP A 430 10.10 -6.95 -5.69
CA ASP A 430 10.11 -7.84 -4.53
C ASP A 430 9.75 -7.09 -3.25
N THR A 431 9.14 -7.81 -2.30
CA THR A 431 8.93 -7.28 -0.95
C THR A 431 10.12 -7.62 -0.06
N VAL A 432 10.69 -6.59 0.56
CA VAL A 432 11.95 -6.66 1.30
C VAL A 432 11.79 -6.04 2.67
N ILE A 433 12.24 -6.75 3.70
CA ILE A 433 12.28 -6.27 5.09
C ILE A 433 13.70 -5.81 5.41
N VAL A 434 13.84 -4.59 5.94
CA VAL A 434 15.09 -4.10 6.51
C VAL A 434 15.33 -4.82 7.84
N ASN A 435 16.31 -5.71 7.86
CA ASN A 435 16.71 -6.46 9.05
C ASN A 435 17.99 -5.86 9.67
N GLU A 436 18.46 -6.38 10.80
CA GLU A 436 19.65 -5.86 11.49
C GLU A 436 20.94 -5.97 10.67
N LYS A 437 21.12 -7.07 9.94
CA LYS A 437 22.37 -7.36 9.20
C LYS A 437 22.18 -7.23 7.68
N PHE A 438 21.25 -8.01 7.14
CA PHE A 438 21.00 -8.10 5.71
C PHE A 438 19.51 -7.95 5.44
N PRO A 439 19.11 -7.21 4.40
CA PRO A 439 17.71 -7.16 3.98
C PRO A 439 17.17 -8.56 3.67
N GLU A 440 15.95 -8.85 4.12
CA GLU A 440 15.28 -10.14 3.92
C GLU A 440 14.28 -10.02 2.75
N VAL A 441 14.54 -10.72 1.65
CA VAL A 441 13.60 -10.80 0.51
C VAL A 441 12.54 -11.85 0.80
N VAL A 442 11.35 -11.41 1.24
CA VAL A 442 10.28 -12.32 1.69
C VAL A 442 9.46 -12.92 0.54
N THR A 443 9.74 -12.51 -0.70
CA THR A 443 9.17 -13.05 -1.94
C THR A 443 10.11 -13.99 -2.70
N ALA A 444 11.25 -14.38 -2.10
CA ALA A 444 12.33 -15.13 -2.76
C ALA A 444 11.94 -16.49 -3.37
N ILE A 445 10.79 -17.07 -2.98
CA ILE A 445 10.26 -18.33 -3.55
C ILE A 445 10.06 -18.21 -5.06
N SER A 446 9.67 -17.03 -5.53
CA SER A 446 9.56 -16.69 -6.95
C SER A 446 10.84 -15.98 -7.40
N SER A 447 11.90 -16.70 -7.77
CA SER A 447 13.18 -16.04 -8.12
C SER A 447 13.10 -15.35 -9.49
N PRO A 448 13.55 -14.10 -9.65
CA PRO A 448 13.66 -13.48 -10.98
C PRO A 448 14.69 -14.18 -11.88
N HIS A 449 15.63 -14.95 -11.33
CA HIS A 449 16.66 -15.62 -12.11
C HIS A 449 16.14 -16.70 -13.08
N SER A 450 14.92 -17.20 -12.88
CA SER A 450 14.35 -18.33 -13.63
C SER A 450 13.24 -17.93 -14.61
N MET A 451 13.28 -16.71 -15.17
CA MET A 451 12.17 -16.15 -15.97
C MET A 451 12.41 -16.20 -17.50
N ARG A 452 13.25 -17.14 -17.96
CA ARG A 452 13.43 -17.42 -19.39
C ARG A 452 12.50 -18.56 -19.81
N MET A 453 11.75 -18.36 -20.88
CA MET A 453 10.86 -19.35 -21.45
C MET A 453 11.20 -19.55 -22.93
N THR A 454 11.07 -20.79 -23.40
CA THR A 454 11.32 -21.16 -24.80
C THR A 454 10.09 -21.85 -25.36
N ARG A 455 9.71 -21.51 -26.59
CA ARG A 455 8.64 -22.23 -27.27
C ARG A 455 9.14 -23.60 -27.71
N LYS A 456 8.38 -24.66 -27.41
CA LYS A 456 8.60 -25.96 -28.05
C LYS A 456 8.08 -25.85 -29.48
N LYS A 457 8.98 -26.00 -30.44
CA LYS A 457 8.64 -26.05 -31.87
C LYS A 457 7.89 -27.33 -32.22
#